data_AF-A0A7C4U895-F1
#
_entry.id   AF-A0A7C4U895-F1
#
_cell.length_a   1.000
_cell.length_b   1.000
_cell.length_c   1.000
_cell.angle_alpha   90.00
_cell.angle_beta   90.00
_cell.angle_gamma   90.00
#
_symmetry.space_group_name_H-M   'P 1'
#
loop_
_entity.id
_entity.type
_entity.pdbx_description
1 polymer ?
#
loop_
_entity_poly.entity_id
_entity_poly.type
_entity_poly.pdbx_seq_one_letter_code
_entity_poly.pdbx_strand_id
1 'polypeptide(L)'
;MNHIDNTILGLLYEHRYIFAFLGALFEGTYIMLLSGVLLKFGYFNFWGLIAVLFAGYFLNGIGWYLIGRAGGYTILEKWGKRLNLTKRLIYKLEHYFKKHRLKTIFITRI
;
A
#
# COMPACT_ATOMS: atom_id res chain seq x y z
N MET A 1 0.29 4.10 -38.06
CA MET A 1 0.06 3.66 -36.67
C MET A 1 1.18 2.68 -36.35
N ASN A 2 2.03 2.99 -35.38
CA ASN A 2 3.47 2.86 -35.53
C ASN A 2 3.99 1.50 -35.01
N HIS A 3 5.05 0.96 -35.63
CA HIS A 3 5.74 -0.26 -35.19
C HIS A 3 6.09 -0.29 -33.68
N ILE A 4 6.25 0.90 -33.08
CA ILE A 4 6.51 1.11 -31.65
C ILE A 4 5.31 0.72 -30.78
N ASP A 5 4.08 1.03 -31.21
CA ASP A 5 2.85 0.75 -30.46
C ASP A 5 2.69 -0.76 -30.23
N ASN A 6 2.99 -1.55 -31.27
CA ASN A 6 2.94 -3.02 -31.19
C ASN A 6 4.00 -3.59 -30.24
N THR A 7 5.16 -2.93 -30.12
CA THR A 7 6.26 -3.38 -29.26
C THR A 7 5.95 -3.13 -27.80
N ILE A 8 5.45 -1.92 -27.47
CA ILE A 8 5.08 -1.55 -26.10
C ILE A 8 3.92 -2.41 -25.62
N LEU A 9 2.88 -2.56 -26.44
CA LEU A 9 1.73 -3.42 -26.10
C LEU A 9 2.12 -4.89 -25.94
N GLY A 10 3.04 -5.38 -26.78
CA GLY A 10 3.60 -6.74 -26.64
C GLY A 10 4.30 -6.94 -25.30
N LEU A 11 5.16 -6.00 -24.92
CA LEU A 11 5.88 -6.02 -23.63
C LEU A 11 4.93 -6.00 -22.43
N LEU A 12 3.90 -5.14 -22.49
CA LEU A 12 2.85 -5.08 -21.46
C LEU A 12 2.07 -6.39 -21.38
N TYR A 13 1.74 -7.00 -22.51
CA TYR A 13 0.97 -8.25 -22.52
C TYR A 13 1.79 -9.43 -21.98
N GLU A 14 3.07 -9.51 -22.34
CA GLU A 14 3.99 -10.55 -21.89
C GLU A 14 4.26 -10.45 -20.38
N HIS A 15 4.49 -9.23 -19.87
CA HIS A 15 4.84 -8.97 -18.47
C HIS A 15 3.66 -8.50 -17.62
N ARG A 16 2.42 -8.70 -18.09
CA ARG A 16 1.18 -8.19 -17.48
C ARG A 16 1.05 -8.50 -15.98
N TYR A 17 1.50 -9.68 -15.55
CA TYR A 17 1.46 -10.07 -14.14
C TYR A 17 2.48 -9.30 -13.30
N ILE A 18 3.68 -9.04 -13.82
CA ILE A 18 4.70 -8.25 -13.11
C ILE A 18 4.23 -6.81 -12.95
N PHE A 19 3.62 -6.22 -13.98
CA PHE A 19 3.06 -4.88 -13.89
C PHE A 19 1.88 -4.80 -12.91
N ALA A 20 1.00 -5.80 -12.89
CA ALA A 20 -0.08 -5.86 -11.90
C ALA A 20 0.47 -6.00 -10.47
N PHE A 21 1.54 -6.79 -10.28
CA PHE A 21 2.22 -6.94 -8.99
C PHE A 21 2.80 -5.61 -8.50
N LEU A 22 3.64 -4.98 -9.33
CA LEU A 22 4.31 -3.73 -8.99
C LEU A 22 3.29 -2.62 -8.78
N GLY A 23 2.26 -2.57 -9.63
CA GLY A 23 1.14 -1.67 -9.45
C GLY A 23 0.49 -1.87 -8.09
N ALA A 24 0.11 -3.10 -7.71
CA ALA A 24 -0.48 -3.36 -6.40
C ALA A 24 0.48 -3.09 -5.22
N LEU A 25 1.79 -3.24 -5.43
CA LEU A 25 2.83 -2.98 -4.44
C LEU A 25 2.99 -1.49 -4.14
N PHE A 26 2.75 -0.59 -5.08
CA PHE A 26 2.83 0.85 -4.86
C PHE A 26 1.45 1.49 -4.64
N GLU A 27 0.46 1.08 -5.42
CA GLU A 27 -0.87 1.66 -5.55
C GLU A 27 -1.93 0.54 -5.61
N GLY A 28 -2.35 0.04 -4.45
CA GLY A 28 -3.23 -1.14 -4.36
C GLY A 28 -4.58 -0.98 -5.06
N THR A 29 -5.37 0.01 -4.65
CA THR A 29 -6.81 0.10 -4.98
C THR A 29 -7.07 0.36 -6.47
N TYR A 30 -6.39 1.33 -7.07
CA TYR A 30 -6.62 1.68 -8.49
C TYR A 30 -6.16 0.58 -9.43
N ILE A 31 -5.05 -0.09 -9.12
CA ILE A 31 -4.53 -1.19 -9.93
C ILE A 31 -5.44 -2.41 -9.84
N MET A 32 -6.01 -2.71 -8.67
CA MET A 32 -7.03 -3.76 -8.54
C MET A 32 -8.27 -3.47 -9.40
N LEU A 33 -8.75 -2.22 -9.39
CA LEU A 33 -9.91 -1.79 -10.18
C LEU A 33 -9.65 -1.93 -11.69
N LEU A 34 -8.53 -1.39 -12.17
CA LEU A 34 -8.12 -1.48 -13.57
C LEU A 34 -7.88 -2.93 -14.01
N SER A 35 -7.20 -3.73 -13.19
CA SER A 35 -6.94 -5.13 -13.50
C SER A 35 -8.21 -5.95 -13.53
N GLY A 36 -9.21 -5.63 -12.70
CA GLY A 36 -10.54 -6.25 -12.74
C GLY A 36 -11.29 -5.96 -14.05
N VAL A 37 -11.15 -4.75 -14.58
CA VAL A 37 -11.68 -4.42 -15.92
C VAL A 37 -10.95 -5.22 -17.00
N LEU A 38 -9.62 -5.28 -16.95
CA LEU A 38 -8.81 -6.04 -17.92
C LEU A 38 -9.04 -7.55 -17.85
N LEU A 39 -9.33 -8.08 -16.67
CA LEU A 39 -9.74 -9.47 -16.47
C LEU A 39 -11.02 -9.79 -17.28
N LYS A 40 -12.02 -8.90 -17.25
CA LYS A 40 -13.27 -9.08 -18.02
C LYS A 40 -13.03 -9.12 -19.53
N PHE A 41 -12.02 -8.39 -20.01
CA PHE A 41 -11.61 -8.41 -21.41
C PHE A 41 -10.73 -9.62 -21.78
N GLY A 42 -10.42 -10.52 -20.83
CA GLY A 42 -9.66 -11.74 -21.08
C GLY A 42 -8.14 -11.56 -21.08
N TYR A 43 -7.63 -10.40 -20.65
CA TYR A 43 -6.18 -10.17 -20.56
C TYR A 43 -5.51 -10.96 -19.43
N PHE A 44 -6.28 -11.36 -18.40
CA PHE A 44 -5.76 -12.06 -17.24
C PHE A 44 -6.53 -13.35 -16.96
N ASN A 45 -5.84 -14.32 -16.34
CA ASN A 45 -6.50 -15.42 -15.64
C ASN A 45 -6.90 -14.97 -14.23
N PHE A 46 -8.12 -15.30 -13.81
CA PHE A 46 -8.67 -14.91 -12.51
C PHE A 46 -7.77 -15.29 -11.32
N TRP A 47 -7.37 -16.56 -11.23
CA TRP A 47 -6.57 -17.06 -10.11
C TRP A 47 -5.17 -16.48 -10.10
N GLY A 48 -4.54 -16.40 -11.28
CA GLY A 48 -3.21 -15.79 -11.41
C GLY A 48 -3.22 -14.30 -11.02
N LEU A 49 -4.25 -13.57 -11.44
CA LEU A 49 -4.38 -12.14 -11.13
C LEU A 49 -4.60 -11.92 -9.62
N ILE A 50 -5.50 -12.69 -9.00
CA ILE A 50 -5.76 -12.60 -7.55
C ILE A 50 -4.49 -12.87 -6.75
N ALA A 51 -3.76 -13.95 -7.06
CA ALA A 51 -2.55 -14.30 -6.33
C ALA A 51 -1.51 -13.16 -6.37
N VAL A 52 -1.33 -12.57 -7.55
CA VAL A 52 -0.37 -11.50 -7.76
C VAL A 52 -0.78 -10.19 -7.09
N LEU A 53 -2.04 -9.77 -7.26
CA LEU A 53 -2.56 -8.55 -6.61
C LEU A 53 -2.53 -8.68 -5.09
N PHE A 54 -2.88 -9.86 -4.56
CA PHE A 54 -2.83 -10.14 -3.13
C PHE A 54 -1.40 -10.05 -2.59
N ALA A 55 -0.43 -10.68 -3.26
CA ALA A 55 0.96 -10.63 -2.87
C ALA A 55 1.52 -9.19 -2.88
N GLY A 56 1.24 -8.44 -3.94
CA GLY A 56 1.69 -7.04 -4.05
C GLY A 56 1.07 -6.16 -2.95
N TYR A 57 -0.24 -6.25 -2.75
CA TYR A 57 -0.96 -5.48 -1.73
C TYR A 57 -0.52 -5.84 -0.30
N PHE A 58 -0.30 -7.12 -0.03
CA PHE A 58 0.18 -7.58 1.27
C PHE A 58 1.58 -7.04 1.58
N LEU A 59 2.48 -7.07 0.58
CA LEU A 59 3.82 -6.49 0.71
C LEU A 59 3.80 -4.97 0.83
N ASN A 60 2.88 -4.27 0.16
CA ASN A 60 2.66 -2.84 0.36
C ASN A 60 2.34 -2.53 1.84
N GLY A 61 1.40 -3.28 2.42
CA GLY A 61 1.04 -3.14 3.83
C GLY A 61 2.21 -3.41 4.79
N ILE A 62 3.00 -4.45 4.53
CA ILE A 62 4.23 -4.73 5.30
C ILE A 62 5.24 -3.59 5.15
N GLY A 63 5.46 -3.10 3.93
CA GLY A 63 6.38 -1.99 3.66
C GLY A 63 6.02 -0.75 4.44
N TRP A 64 4.76 -0.32 4.38
CA TRP A 64 4.27 0.82 5.16
C TRP A 64 4.35 0.60 6.66
N TYR A 65 4.06 -0.61 7.14
CA TYR A 65 4.22 -0.95 8.55
C TYR A 65 5.68 -0.85 9.00
N LEU A 66 6.62 -1.35 8.20
CA LEU A 66 8.06 -1.27 8.51
C LEU A 66 8.56 0.17 8.48
N ILE A 67 8.14 0.97 7.49
CA ILE A 67 8.45 2.40 7.41
C ILE A 67 7.90 3.13 8.64
N GLY A 68 6.65 2.86 9.02
CA GLY A 68 6.03 3.43 10.22
C GLY A 68 6.73 2.98 11.52
N ARG A 69 7.15 1.71 11.59
CA ARG A 69 7.83 1.15 12.77
C ARG A 69 9.25 1.66 12.95
N ALA A 70 10.04 1.71 11.87
CA ALA A 70 11.43 2.17 11.89
C ALA A 70 11.52 3.71 11.91
N GLY A 71 10.62 4.36 11.19
CA GLY A 71 10.56 5.82 11.08
C GLY A 71 9.82 6.48 12.23
N GLY A 72 8.84 5.84 12.85
CA GLY A 72 7.95 6.46 13.83
C GLY A 72 8.68 7.26 14.91
N TYR A 73 9.55 6.62 15.69
CA TYR A 73 10.27 7.28 16.78
C TYR A 73 11.26 8.35 16.29
N THR A 74 12.08 8.01 15.29
CA THR A 74 13.14 8.90 14.77
C THR A 74 12.59 10.10 14.01
N ILE A 75 11.50 9.92 13.26
CA ILE A 75 10.79 10.98 12.53
C ILE A 75 10.02 11.84 13.54
N LEU A 76 9.35 11.25 14.54
CA LEU A 76 8.70 12.01 15.60
C LEU A 76 9.70 12.85 16.41
N GLU A 77 10.93 12.38 16.63
CA GLU A 77 11.95 13.15 17.31
C GLU A 77 12.52 14.28 16.43
N LYS A 78 12.79 14.01 15.15
CA LYS A 78 13.29 15.04 14.19
C LYS A 78 12.24 16.10 13.86
N TRP A 79 10.99 15.71 13.64
CA TRP A 79 9.90 16.61 13.26
C TRP A 79 9.13 17.16 14.46
N GLY A 80 9.15 16.48 15.61
CA GLY A 80 8.48 16.95 16.83
C GLY A 80 9.01 18.28 17.35
N LYS A 81 10.31 18.57 17.12
CA LYS A 81 10.89 19.90 17.37
C LYS A 81 10.29 21.00 16.48
N ARG A 82 9.90 20.70 15.24
CA ARG A 82 9.27 21.67 14.32
C ARG A 82 7.75 21.76 14.50
N LEU A 83 7.10 20.68 14.92
CA LEU A 83 5.64 20.59 15.09
C LEU A 83 5.15 20.95 16.50
N ASN A 84 6.00 21.46 17.40
CA ASN A 84 5.67 21.73 18.81
C ASN A 84 5.06 20.52 19.57
N LEU A 85 5.28 19.31 19.07
CA LEU A 85 4.87 18.07 19.73
C LEU A 85 5.81 17.83 20.91
N THR A 86 5.46 18.43 22.05
CA THR A 86 6.21 18.30 23.29
C THR A 86 6.25 16.81 23.70
N LYS A 87 7.40 16.31 24.17
CA LYS A 87 7.57 14.92 24.66
C LYS A 87 6.44 14.48 25.63
N ARG A 88 5.90 15.44 26.40
CA ARG A 88 4.76 15.28 27.32
C ARG A 88 3.45 14.88 26.62
N LEU A 89 3.20 15.39 25.41
CA LEU A 89 2.01 15.04 24.61
C LEU A 89 2.13 13.62 24.05
N ILE A 90 3.31 13.24 23.56
CA ILE A 90 3.61 11.87 23.10
C ILE A 90 3.41 10.89 24.25
N TYR A 91 3.92 11.20 25.44
CA TYR A 91 3.75 10.36 26.63
C TYR A 91 2.28 10.24 27.07
N LYS A 92 1.51 11.34 26.99
CA LYS A 92 0.06 11.32 27.25
C LYS A 92 -0.69 10.47 26.23
N LEU A 93 -0.37 10.62 24.94
CA LEU A 93 -0.96 9.82 23.85
C LEU A 93 -0.66 8.34 24.07
N GLU A 94 0.59 7.98 24.36
CA GLU A 94 0.99 6.60 24.59
C GLU A 94 0.29 5.99 25.80
N HIS A 95 0.15 6.75 26.90
CA HIS A 95 -0.61 6.32 28.08
C HIS A 95 -2.11 6.15 27.80
N TYR A 96 -2.71 7.08 27.04
CA TYR A 96 -4.12 7.02 26.66
C TYR A 96 -4.40 5.86 25.69
N PHE A 97 -3.51 5.64 24.71
CA PHE A 97 -3.54 4.50 23.80
C PHE A 97 -3.37 3.18 24.54
N LYS A 98 -2.49 3.09 25.55
CA LYS A 98 -2.38 1.88 26.39
C LYS A 98 -3.67 1.62 27.17
N LYS A 99 -4.27 2.65 27.74
CA LYS A 99 -5.49 2.55 28.55
C LYS A 99 -6.74 2.25 27.71
N HIS A 100 -6.79 2.69 26.45
CA HIS A 100 -7.98 2.61 25.60
C HIS A 100 -7.74 1.86 24.27
N ARG A 101 -6.68 1.04 24.20
CA ARG A 101 -6.22 0.35 22.99
C ARG A 101 -7.36 -0.30 22.19
N LEU A 102 -8.28 -0.98 22.87
CA LEU A 102 -9.42 -1.64 22.25
C LEU A 102 -10.47 -0.66 21.72
N LYS A 103 -10.79 0.41 22.47
CA LYS A 103 -11.78 1.43 22.06
C LYS A 103 -11.27 2.24 20.88
N THR A 104 -9.99 2.62 20.88
CA THR A 104 -9.39 3.37 19.77
C THR A 104 -9.39 2.53 18.51
N ILE A 105 -8.97 1.26 18.58
CA ILE A 105 -9.00 0.36 17.41
C ILE A 105 -10.44 0.17 16.89
N PHE A 106 -11.43 0.07 17.77
CA PHE A 106 -12.83 -0.07 17.35
C PHE A 106 -13.35 1.19 16.63
N ILE A 107 -13.05 2.38 17.14
CA ILE A 107 -13.52 3.65 16.56
C ILE A 107 -12.83 3.95 15.23
N THR A 108 -11.54 3.63 15.08
CA THR A 108 -10.81 3.90 13.82
C THR A 108 -11.17 2.92 12.71
N ARG A 109 -11.79 1.79 13.05
CA ARG A 109 -12.06 0.68 12.11
C ARG A 109 -13.54 0.56 11.72
N ILE A 110 -14.40 1.40 12.29
CA ILE A 110 -15.78 1.68 11.88
C ILE A 110 -15.75 2.90 10.97
#